data_AF-A0A7L5JMQ1-F1
#
_entry.id   AF-A0A7L5JMQ1-F1
#
_cell.length_a   1.000
_cell.length_b   1.000
_cell.length_c   1.000
_cell.angle_alpha   90.00
_cell.angle_beta   90.00
_cell.angle_gamma   90.00
#
_symmetry.space_group_name_H-M   'P 1'
#
loop_
_entity.id
_entity.type
_entity.pdbx_description
1 polymer ?
#
loop_
_entity_poly.entity_id
_entity_poly.type
_entity_poly.pdbx_seq_one_letter_code
_entity_poly.pdbx_strand_id
1 'polypeptide(L)'
;MSKKSEPIYTKTKFGINKFDFDSIENKVNNKDEQSKIRYLMLKLSISAILVMIVSFYFKDENGLAGGFAVFFGVLSVILLILFLIILANPKKAIKDECFKVYKKNIHIIENPPHNLSYIILDSIHLGGHEDYDKAREELIKMAFNIKADAIINFSHTAQTMTDIAGNKNNIQSRNRTIHHMRGVAIKLQ
;
A
#
# COMPACT_ATOMS: atom_id res chain seq x y z
N MET A 1 13.23 -3.14 -26.47
CA MET A 1 11.75 -3.33 -26.41
C MET A 1 11.37 -3.68 -24.98
N SER A 2 10.70 -2.76 -24.27
CA SER A 2 10.12 -3.05 -22.95
C SER A 2 8.99 -4.04 -23.16
N LYS A 3 9.14 -5.29 -22.69
CA LYS A 3 8.01 -6.22 -22.60
C LYS A 3 6.97 -5.54 -21.71
N LYS A 4 5.85 -5.13 -22.30
CA LYS A 4 4.69 -4.62 -21.57
C LYS A 4 4.37 -5.67 -20.51
N SER A 5 4.55 -5.33 -19.23
CA SER A 5 4.32 -6.26 -18.13
C SER A 5 2.91 -6.80 -18.27
N GLU A 6 2.77 -8.12 -18.38
CA GLU A 6 1.46 -8.76 -18.44
C GLU A 6 0.65 -8.32 -17.21
N PRO A 7 -0.65 -8.01 -17.38
CA PRO A 7 -1.48 -7.61 -16.26
C PRO A 7 -1.54 -8.75 -15.24
N ILE A 8 -1.35 -8.44 -13.95
CA ILE A 8 -1.41 -9.43 -12.85
C ILE A 8 -2.83 -9.96 -12.58
N TYR A 9 -3.79 -9.60 -13.43
CA TYR A 9 -5.18 -9.98 -13.33
C TYR A 9 -5.85 -10.01 -14.70
N THR A 10 -6.94 -10.77 -14.77
CA THR A 10 -7.83 -10.82 -15.93
C THR A 10 -9.23 -10.36 -15.51
N LYS A 11 -9.93 -9.63 -16.38
CA LYS A 11 -11.31 -9.23 -16.14
C LYS A 11 -12.24 -10.40 -16.46
N THR A 12 -13.10 -10.75 -15.51
CA THR A 12 -14.16 -11.74 -15.76
C THR A 12 -15.38 -11.10 -16.42
N LYS A 13 -16.28 -11.95 -16.95
CA LYS A 13 -17.59 -11.54 -17.50
C LYS A 13 -18.45 -10.76 -16.49
N PHE A 14 -18.22 -10.97 -15.19
CA PHE A 14 -18.95 -10.32 -14.10
C PHE A 14 -18.32 -8.99 -13.67
N GLY A 15 -17.30 -8.50 -14.37
CA GLY A 15 -16.59 -7.27 -14.01
C GLY A 15 -15.60 -7.41 -12.86
N ILE A 16 -15.53 -8.58 -12.22
CA ILE A 16 -14.59 -8.89 -11.13
C ILE A 16 -13.25 -9.32 -11.71
N ASN A 17 -12.14 -8.88 -11.11
CA ASN A 17 -10.80 -9.25 -11.54
C ASN A 17 -10.37 -10.59 -10.90
N LYS A 18 -9.86 -11.52 -11.71
CA LYS A 18 -9.19 -12.75 -11.26
C LYS A 18 -7.69 -12.51 -11.25
N PHE A 19 -7.07 -12.59 -10.08
CA PHE A 19 -5.64 -12.29 -9.90
C PHE A 19 -4.79 -13.55 -10.01
N ASP A 20 -3.66 -13.41 -10.71
CA ASP A 20 -2.67 -14.45 -10.87
C ASP A 20 -1.62 -14.36 -9.75
N PHE A 21 -1.95 -14.92 -8.59
CA PHE A 21 -1.06 -14.92 -7.43
C PHE A 21 0.17 -15.80 -7.61
N ASP A 22 0.13 -16.80 -8.50
CA ASP A 22 1.28 -17.64 -8.80
C ASP A 22 2.31 -16.84 -9.59
N SER A 23 1.88 -16.05 -10.57
CA SER A 23 2.74 -15.09 -11.27
C SER A 23 3.30 -14.02 -10.32
N ILE A 24 2.49 -13.51 -9.39
CA ILE A 24 2.97 -12.57 -8.35
C ILE A 24 4.06 -13.21 -7.48
N GLU A 25 3.85 -14.43 -6.98
CA GLU A 25 4.83 -15.12 -6.14
C GLU A 25 6.11 -15.48 -6.91
N ASN A 26 5.97 -15.92 -8.16
CA ASN A 26 7.10 -16.16 -9.04
C ASN A 26 7.90 -14.87 -9.26
N LYS A 27 7.24 -13.74 -9.52
CA LYS A 27 7.91 -12.44 -9.66
C LYS A 27 8.61 -12.01 -8.36
N VAL A 28 7.96 -12.15 -7.21
CA VAL A 28 8.54 -11.81 -5.90
C VAL A 28 9.76 -12.68 -5.59
N ASN A 29 9.72 -13.97 -5.94
CA ASN A 29 10.82 -14.92 -5.66
C ASN A 29 11.90 -14.95 -6.74
N ASN A 30 11.69 -14.34 -7.90
CA ASN A 30 12.67 -14.30 -9.00
C ASN A 30 13.91 -13.48 -8.60
N LYS A 31 15.08 -14.14 -8.60
CA LYS A 31 16.37 -13.53 -8.25
C LYS A 31 16.80 -12.45 -9.25
N ASP A 32 16.50 -12.60 -10.53
CA ASP A 32 16.86 -11.63 -11.57
C ASP A 32 16.05 -10.35 -11.41
N GLU A 33 14.74 -10.45 -11.13
CA GLU A 33 13.89 -9.29 -10.84
C GLU A 33 14.35 -8.55 -9.58
N GLN A 34 14.66 -9.29 -8.50
CA GLN A 34 15.24 -8.70 -7.29
C GLN A 34 16.58 -8.01 -7.57
N SER A 35 17.44 -8.63 -8.39
CA SER A 35 18.75 -8.08 -8.76
C SER A 35 18.62 -6.80 -9.59
N LYS A 36 17.69 -6.76 -10.55
CA LYS A 36 17.39 -5.55 -11.34
C LYS A 36 16.96 -4.38 -10.45
N ILE A 37 16.06 -4.62 -9.50
CA ILE A 37 15.62 -3.59 -8.55
C ILE A 37 16.78 -3.13 -7.69
N ARG A 38 17.59 -4.06 -7.15
CA ARG A 38 18.78 -3.72 -6.35
C ARG A 38 19.75 -2.86 -7.15
N TYR A 39 20.04 -3.24 -8.39
CA TYR A 39 20.94 -2.49 -9.25
C TYR A 39 20.42 -1.09 -9.58
N LEU A 40 19.11 -0.96 -9.85
CA LEU A 40 18.47 0.34 -10.07
C LEU A 40 18.56 1.22 -8.81
N MET A 41 18.21 0.68 -7.64
CA MET A 41 18.28 1.43 -6.38
C MET A 41 19.70 1.82 -6.01
N LEU A 42 20.69 0.98 -6.33
CA LEU A 42 22.10 1.29 -6.13
C LEU A 42 22.54 2.48 -7.02
N LYS A 43 22.16 2.49 -8.29
CA LYS A 43 22.39 3.64 -9.18
C LYS A 43 21.75 4.92 -8.66
N LEU A 44 20.49 4.84 -8.22
CA LEU A 44 19.77 5.98 -7.64
C LEU A 44 20.42 6.47 -6.35
N SER A 45 20.93 5.56 -5.51
CA SER A 45 21.67 5.90 -4.29
C SER A 45 22.96 6.66 -4.60
N ILE A 46 23.74 6.21 -5.60
CA ILE A 46 24.94 6.93 -6.05
C ILE A 46 24.58 8.32 -6.56
N SER A 47 23.52 8.45 -7.36
CA SER A 47 23.04 9.74 -7.85
C SER A 47 22.60 10.66 -6.69
N ALA A 48 21.91 10.12 -5.69
CA ALA A 48 21.48 10.90 -4.52
C ALA A 48 22.68 11.40 -3.70
N ILE A 49 23.74 10.59 -3.56
CA ILE A 49 24.99 10.99 -2.91
C ILE A 49 25.67 12.12 -3.69
N LEU A 50 25.72 12.05 -5.02
CA LEU A 50 26.31 13.13 -5.83
C LEU A 50 25.55 14.45 -5.64
N VAL A 51 24.22 14.41 -5.70
CA VAL A 51 23.39 15.61 -5.44
C VAL A 51 23.64 16.14 -4.03
N MET A 52 23.72 15.25 -3.04
CA MET A 52 24.00 15.62 -1.66
C MET A 52 25.37 16.30 -1.50
N ILE A 53 26.44 15.79 -2.14
CA ILE A 53 27.78 16.39 -2.09
C ILE A 53 27.76 17.79 -2.72
N VAL A 54 27.13 17.94 -3.89
CA VAL A 54 27.00 19.24 -4.57
C VAL A 54 26.18 20.21 -3.72
N SER A 55 25.07 19.77 -3.16
CA SER A 55 24.25 20.55 -2.22
C SER A 55 25.03 21.02 -0.99
N PHE A 56 25.88 20.19 -0.40
CA PHE A 56 26.69 20.61 0.73
C PHE A 56 27.83 21.55 0.35
N TYR A 57 28.35 21.46 -0.88
CA TYR A 57 29.34 22.40 -1.39
C TYR A 57 28.79 23.82 -1.51
N PHE A 58 27.55 23.96 -1.99
CA PHE A 58 26.90 25.26 -2.19
C PHE A 58 26.09 25.77 -0.98
N LYS A 59 26.11 25.07 0.16
CA LYS A 59 25.26 25.39 1.32
C LYS A 59 25.53 26.78 1.92
N ASP A 60 26.78 27.24 1.82
CA ASP A 60 27.25 28.49 2.43
C ASP A 60 27.11 29.69 1.46
N GLU A 61 26.53 29.47 0.26
CA GLU A 61 26.19 30.58 -0.62
C GLU A 61 25.06 31.43 -0.03
N ASN A 62 25.25 32.75 -0.03
CA ASN A 62 24.24 33.67 0.46
C ASN A 62 23.04 33.77 -0.48
N GLY A 63 21.85 33.90 0.10
CA GLY A 63 20.60 34.10 -0.63
C GLY A 63 19.91 32.80 -1.04
N LEU A 64 19.19 32.83 -2.17
CA LEU A 64 18.36 31.71 -2.63
C LEU A 64 19.16 30.44 -2.93
N ALA A 65 20.40 30.57 -3.41
CA ALA A 65 21.23 29.44 -3.80
C ALA A 65 21.59 28.53 -2.62
N GLY A 66 22.05 29.09 -1.49
CA GLY A 66 22.30 28.31 -0.27
C GLY A 66 21.02 27.71 0.32
N GLY A 67 19.90 28.43 0.25
CA GLY A 67 18.59 27.90 0.66
C GLY A 67 18.15 26.66 -0.14
N PHE A 68 18.28 26.71 -1.47
CA PHE A 68 18.02 25.55 -2.33
C PHE A 68 19.02 24.42 -2.09
N ALA A 69 20.29 24.74 -1.89
CA ALA A 69 21.33 23.76 -1.62
C ALA A 69 21.01 22.95 -0.36
N VAL A 70 20.61 23.61 0.73
CA VAL A 70 20.16 22.94 1.97
C VAL A 70 18.91 22.09 1.72
N PHE A 71 17.90 22.63 1.01
CA PHE A 71 16.67 21.89 0.71
C PHE A 71 16.94 20.59 -0.06
N PHE A 72 17.71 20.67 -1.15
CA PHE A 72 18.07 19.49 -1.95
C PHE A 72 18.97 18.53 -1.18
N GLY A 73 19.87 19.03 -0.33
CA GLY A 73 20.69 18.18 0.54
C GLY A 73 19.85 17.33 1.49
N VAL A 74 18.88 17.94 2.17
CA VAL A 74 17.94 17.23 3.06
C VAL A 74 17.09 16.23 2.27
N LEU A 75 16.56 16.65 1.11
CA LEU A 75 15.77 15.78 0.25
C LEU A 75 16.57 14.55 -0.21
N SER A 76 17.84 14.73 -0.58
CA SER A 76 18.73 13.63 -0.98
C SER A 76 18.97 12.63 0.15
N VAL A 77 19.10 13.09 1.41
CA VAL A 77 19.23 12.19 2.56
C VAL A 77 17.97 11.34 2.75
N ILE A 78 16.79 11.95 2.69
CA ILE A 78 15.51 11.23 2.81
C ILE A 78 15.38 10.18 1.70
N LEU A 79 15.67 10.57 0.46
CA LEU A 79 15.63 9.65 -0.69
C LEU A 79 16.64 8.50 -0.55
N LEU A 80 17.85 8.79 -0.08
CA LEU A 80 18.88 7.78 0.16
C LEU A 80 18.40 6.73 1.16
N ILE A 81 17.81 7.14 2.28
CA ILE A 81 17.26 6.21 3.27
C ILE A 81 16.19 5.31 2.63
N LEU A 82 15.28 5.88 1.83
CA LEU A 82 14.25 5.11 1.13
C LEU A 82 14.86 4.09 0.15
N PHE A 83 15.87 4.49 -0.62
CA PHE A 83 16.55 3.60 -1.56
C PHE A 83 17.28 2.46 -0.83
N LEU A 84 17.93 2.74 0.30
CA LEU A 84 18.60 1.73 1.11
C LEU A 84 17.62 0.71 1.71
N ILE A 85 16.43 1.15 2.15
CA ILE A 85 15.36 0.24 2.62
C ILE A 85 14.95 -0.73 1.50
N ILE A 86 14.75 -0.22 0.27
CA ILE A 86 14.39 -1.04 -0.89
C ILE A 86 15.54 -1.99 -1.27
N LEU A 87 16.79 -1.52 -1.20
CA LEU A 87 17.99 -2.31 -1.49
C LEU A 87 18.12 -3.50 -0.54
N ALA A 88 17.87 -3.28 0.76
CA ALA A 88 17.90 -4.30 1.78
C ALA A 88 16.81 -5.37 1.56
N ASN A 89 15.59 -4.95 1.20
CA ASN A 89 14.46 -5.85 1.05
C ASN A 89 13.71 -5.69 -0.30
N PRO A 90 14.32 -6.13 -1.43
CA PRO A 90 13.72 -6.01 -2.75
C PRO A 90 12.46 -6.88 -2.88
N LYS A 91 12.38 -8.01 -2.17
CA LYS A 91 11.19 -8.88 -2.14
C LYS A 91 9.98 -8.12 -1.64
N LYS A 92 10.14 -7.40 -0.53
CA LYS A 92 9.06 -6.56 0.02
C LYS A 92 8.68 -5.46 -0.96
N ALA A 93 9.64 -4.80 -1.61
CA ALA A 93 9.33 -3.77 -2.59
C ALA A 93 8.52 -4.28 -3.79
N ILE A 94 8.88 -5.46 -4.33
CA ILE A 94 8.10 -6.10 -5.41
C ILE A 94 6.69 -6.44 -4.92
N LYS A 95 6.58 -7.03 -3.71
CA LYS A 95 5.28 -7.39 -3.13
C LYS A 95 4.41 -6.16 -2.89
N ASP A 96 4.98 -5.05 -2.41
CA ASP A 96 4.29 -3.79 -2.18
C ASP A 96 3.83 -3.14 -3.50
N GLU A 97 4.62 -3.26 -4.57
CA GLU A 97 4.22 -2.81 -5.91
C GLU A 97 3.03 -3.63 -6.45
N CYS A 98 3.08 -4.96 -6.33
CA CYS A 98 1.96 -5.83 -6.66
C CYS A 98 0.73 -5.51 -5.81
N PHE A 99 0.91 -5.25 -4.51
CA PHE A 99 -0.19 -4.86 -3.62
C PHE A 99 -0.83 -3.54 -4.04
N LYS A 100 -0.06 -2.54 -4.47
CA LYS A 100 -0.62 -1.27 -5.00
C LYS A 100 -1.54 -1.49 -6.19
N VAL A 101 -1.13 -2.37 -7.11
CA VAL A 101 -1.96 -2.73 -8.28
C VAL A 101 -3.20 -3.50 -7.81
N TYR A 102 -3.03 -4.46 -6.91
CA TYR A 102 -4.14 -5.23 -6.33
C TYR A 102 -5.17 -4.33 -5.63
N LYS A 103 -4.73 -3.45 -4.72
CA LYS A 103 -5.58 -2.52 -3.96
C LYS A 103 -6.45 -1.64 -4.86
N LYS A 104 -5.92 -1.22 -6.01
CA LYS A 104 -6.66 -0.41 -6.99
C LYS A 104 -7.73 -1.21 -7.74
N ASN A 105 -7.56 -2.52 -7.88
CA ASN A 105 -8.32 -3.37 -8.79
C ASN A 105 -9.16 -4.46 -8.08
N ILE A 106 -8.98 -4.69 -6.78
CA ILE A 106 -9.80 -5.60 -6.00
C ILE A 106 -11.24 -5.08 -5.95
N HIS A 107 -12.21 -5.98 -6.11
CA HIS A 107 -13.61 -5.66 -5.91
C HIS A 107 -14.04 -6.02 -4.49
N ILE A 108 -14.73 -5.09 -3.84
CA ILE A 108 -15.38 -5.27 -2.54
C ILE A 108 -16.87 -5.08 -2.78
N ILE A 109 -17.65 -6.12 -2.57
CA ILE A 109 -19.05 -6.19 -3.01
C ILE A 109 -19.93 -6.62 -1.83
N GLU A 110 -21.06 -5.94 -1.66
CA GLU A 110 -22.03 -6.30 -0.61
C GLU A 110 -22.72 -7.62 -0.91
N ASN A 111 -23.08 -7.89 -2.17
CA ASN A 111 -23.76 -9.13 -2.57
C ASN A 111 -23.11 -9.71 -3.83
N PRO A 112 -22.70 -11.00 -3.84
CA PRO A 112 -22.11 -11.63 -5.01
C PRO A 112 -23.16 -11.79 -6.14
N PRO A 113 -22.76 -11.70 -7.42
CA PRO A 113 -23.64 -12.05 -8.55
C PRO A 113 -24.12 -13.50 -8.46
N HIS A 114 -25.40 -13.75 -8.76
CA HIS A 114 -26.05 -15.06 -8.63
C HIS A 114 -25.37 -16.24 -9.36
N ASN A 115 -24.54 -15.97 -10.38
CA ASN A 115 -23.86 -17.00 -11.19
C ASN A 115 -22.32 -16.92 -11.10
N LEU A 116 -21.78 -16.27 -10.06
CA LEU A 116 -20.35 -16.21 -9.85
C LEU A 116 -19.84 -17.56 -9.33
N SER A 117 -18.93 -18.21 -10.06
CA SER A 117 -18.25 -19.43 -9.60
C SER A 117 -17.03 -19.05 -8.76
N TYR A 118 -17.05 -19.41 -7.47
CA TYR A 118 -15.96 -19.10 -6.55
C TYR A 118 -15.84 -20.13 -5.44
N ILE A 119 -14.66 -20.18 -4.83
CA ILE A 119 -14.43 -20.84 -3.55
C ILE A 119 -14.24 -19.78 -2.47
N ILE A 120 -14.76 -20.06 -1.28
CA ILE A 120 -14.52 -19.23 -0.09
C ILE A 120 -13.14 -19.59 0.45
N LEU A 121 -12.30 -18.58 0.66
CA LEU A 121 -10.99 -18.74 1.28
C LEU A 121 -11.09 -18.56 2.79
N ASP A 122 -11.65 -17.44 3.23
CA ASP A 122 -11.80 -17.12 4.65
C ASP A 122 -12.83 -16.01 4.89
N SER A 123 -13.32 -15.90 6.12
CA SER A 123 -14.02 -14.71 6.59
C SER A 123 -13.02 -13.74 7.22
N ILE A 124 -12.96 -12.53 6.67
CA ILE A 124 -12.05 -11.48 7.16
C ILE A 124 -12.83 -10.44 7.96
N HIS A 125 -12.31 -10.12 9.14
CA HIS A 125 -12.88 -9.11 10.02
C HIS A 125 -11.80 -8.15 10.51
N LEU A 126 -12.12 -6.87 10.40
CA LEU A 126 -11.35 -5.79 10.98
C LEU A 126 -12.23 -5.02 11.98
N GLY A 127 -11.74 -4.78 13.19
CA GLY A 127 -12.44 -3.99 14.19
C GLY A 127 -11.51 -3.01 14.89
N GLY A 128 -12.03 -1.90 15.38
CA GLY A 128 -11.27 -1.02 16.28
C GLY A 128 -10.47 0.09 15.60
N HIS A 129 -10.75 0.46 14.35
CA HIS A 129 -10.01 1.52 13.65
C HIS A 129 -10.75 2.86 13.64
N GLU A 130 -10.04 3.95 13.93
CA GLU A 130 -10.61 5.31 13.91
C GLU A 130 -10.74 5.90 12.50
N ASP A 131 -9.97 5.36 11.56
CA ASP A 131 -9.84 5.88 10.21
C ASP A 131 -10.36 4.83 9.23
N TYR A 132 -11.43 5.20 8.50
CA TYR A 132 -12.09 4.34 7.53
C TYR A 132 -11.15 3.87 6.42
N ASP A 133 -10.31 4.76 5.87
CA ASP A 133 -9.44 4.44 4.74
C ASP A 133 -8.32 3.49 5.17
N LYS A 134 -7.76 3.71 6.36
CA LYS A 134 -6.80 2.77 6.96
C LYS A 134 -7.43 1.42 7.23
N ALA A 135 -8.65 1.41 7.77
CA ALA A 135 -9.37 0.17 8.03
C ALA A 135 -9.62 -0.62 6.73
N ARG A 136 -10.08 0.08 5.69
CA ARG A 136 -10.34 -0.50 4.37
C ARG A 136 -9.05 -1.05 3.74
N GLU A 137 -7.95 -0.32 3.85
CA GLU A 137 -6.65 -0.77 3.35
C GLU A 137 -6.15 -2.04 4.06
N GLU A 138 -6.25 -2.10 5.39
CA GLU A 138 -5.85 -3.29 6.14
C GLU A 138 -6.75 -4.50 5.81
N LEU A 139 -8.06 -4.30 5.60
CA LEU A 139 -8.95 -5.36 5.13
C LEU A 139 -8.53 -5.89 3.74
N ILE A 140 -8.20 -5.00 2.81
CA ILE A 140 -7.70 -5.37 1.48
C ILE A 140 -6.36 -6.11 1.58
N LYS A 141 -5.49 -5.71 2.51
CA LYS A 141 -4.20 -6.36 2.75
C LYS A 141 -4.36 -7.76 3.35
N MET A 142 -5.35 -7.98 4.22
CA MET A 142 -5.74 -9.33 4.67
C MET A 142 -6.14 -10.19 3.48
N ALA A 143 -7.03 -9.69 2.61
CA ALA A 143 -7.46 -10.39 1.40
C ALA A 143 -6.29 -10.72 0.44
N PHE A 144 -5.36 -9.78 0.25
CA PHE A 144 -4.16 -9.99 -0.55
C PHE A 144 -3.27 -11.12 0.00
N ASN A 145 -3.07 -11.15 1.32
CA ASN A 145 -2.21 -12.15 1.96
C ASN A 145 -2.78 -13.58 1.87
N ILE A 146 -4.10 -13.73 1.81
CA ILE A 146 -4.76 -15.02 1.59
C ILE A 146 -5.04 -15.32 0.11
N LYS A 147 -4.48 -14.52 -0.81
CA LYS A 147 -4.59 -14.71 -2.27
C LYS A 147 -6.02 -14.61 -2.84
N ALA A 148 -6.85 -13.77 -2.23
CA ALA A 148 -8.23 -13.58 -2.66
C ALA A 148 -8.35 -12.71 -3.92
N ASP A 149 -9.29 -13.03 -4.78
CA ASP A 149 -9.61 -12.25 -5.98
C ASP A 149 -10.60 -11.11 -5.69
N ALA A 150 -11.49 -11.30 -4.72
CA ALA A 150 -12.47 -10.32 -4.29
C ALA A 150 -12.88 -10.52 -2.82
N ILE A 151 -13.52 -9.50 -2.27
CA ILE A 151 -14.20 -9.55 -0.98
C ILE A 151 -15.70 -9.41 -1.26
N ILE A 152 -16.51 -10.40 -0.86
CA ILE A 152 -17.98 -10.39 -0.99
C ILE A 152 -18.64 -10.33 0.38
N ASN A 153 -19.97 -10.16 0.41
CA ASN A 153 -20.73 -10.05 1.67
C ASN A 153 -20.13 -8.96 2.57
N PHE A 154 -19.66 -7.88 1.94
CA PHE A 154 -19.01 -6.79 2.66
C PHE A 154 -20.04 -6.08 3.54
N SER A 155 -19.67 -5.89 4.80
CA SER A 155 -20.44 -5.15 5.78
C SER A 155 -19.53 -4.16 6.49
N HIS A 156 -20.00 -2.93 6.63
CA HIS A 156 -19.34 -1.88 7.40
C HIS A 156 -20.28 -1.36 8.47
N THR A 157 -19.78 -1.29 9.70
CA THR A 157 -20.48 -0.67 10.83
C THR A 157 -19.55 0.35 11.47
N ALA A 158 -20.10 1.50 11.83
CA ALA A 158 -19.38 2.55 12.55
C ALA A 158 -20.05 2.76 13.90
N GLN A 159 -19.25 2.86 14.95
CA GLN A 159 -19.69 3.16 16.31
C GLN A 159 -19.08 4.48 16.73
N THR A 160 -19.91 5.47 17.01
CA THR A 160 -19.46 6.75 17.55
C THR A 160 -19.66 6.76 19.05
N MET A 161 -18.56 6.95 19.78
CA MET A 161 -18.52 7.12 21.23
C MET A 161 -18.24 8.59 21.53
N THR A 162 -18.90 9.12 22.56
CA THR A 162 -18.69 10.48 23.04
C THR A 162 -18.18 10.41 24.47
N ASP A 163 -16.91 10.78 24.66
CA ASP A 163 -16.32 10.93 25.98
C ASP A 163 -16.63 12.34 26.48
N ILE A 164 -17.36 12.45 27.59
CA ILE A 164 -17.66 13.72 28.25
C ILE A 164 -16.76 13.84 29.47
N ALA A 165 -15.91 14.86 29.49
CA ALA A 165 -15.00 15.13 30.60
C ALA A 165 -15.11 16.61 31.00
N GLY A 166 -15.15 16.90 32.29
CA GLY A 166 -15.23 18.28 32.74
C GLY A 166 -15.70 18.47 34.18
N ASN A 167 -15.75 19.74 34.57
CA ASN A 167 -16.26 20.25 35.83
C ASN A 167 -17.52 21.09 35.52
N LYS A 168 -18.35 21.34 36.54
CA LYS A 168 -19.48 22.30 36.57
C LYS A 168 -19.28 23.58 35.74
N ASN A 169 -18.05 24.11 35.61
CA ASN A 169 -17.75 25.34 34.85
C ASN A 169 -17.07 25.12 33.48
N ASN A 170 -16.66 23.90 33.13
CA ASN A 170 -16.01 23.60 31.86
C ASN A 170 -16.25 22.12 31.49
N ILE A 171 -17.20 21.89 30.59
CA ILE A 171 -17.52 20.57 30.04
C ILE A 171 -16.91 20.49 28.64
N GLN A 172 -16.10 19.47 28.40
CA GLN A 172 -15.56 19.14 27.10
C GLN A 172 -16.10 17.78 26.65
N SER A 173 -16.51 17.71 25.39
CA SER A 173 -16.89 16.46 24.74
C SER A 173 -15.89 16.11 23.66
N ARG A 174 -15.39 14.87 23.65
CA ARG A 174 -14.58 14.32 22.59
C ARG A 174 -15.35 13.18 21.92
N ASN A 175 -15.58 13.31 20.61
CA ASN A 175 -16.16 12.25 19.82
C ASN A 175 -15.06 11.36 19.25
N ARG A 176 -15.26 10.05 19.31
CA ARG A 176 -14.41 9.03 18.69
C ARG A 176 -15.30 8.11 17.87
N THR A 177 -15.02 7.98 16.58
CA THR A 177 -15.70 7.01 15.72
C THR A 177 -14.79 5.81 15.51
N ILE A 178 -15.34 4.62 15.61
CA ILE A 178 -14.64 3.35 15.43
C ILE A 178 -15.34 2.59 14.30
N HIS A 179 -14.56 2.15 13.32
CA HIS A 179 -15.03 1.40 12.16
C HIS A 179 -14.75 -0.09 12.34
N HIS A 180 -15.77 -0.89 12.03
CA HIS A 180 -15.72 -2.34 11.95
C HIS A 180 -16.11 -2.76 10.55
N MET A 181 -15.26 -3.54 9.90
CA MET A 181 -15.47 -4.06 8.55
C MET A 181 -15.42 -5.58 8.56
N ARG A 182 -16.29 -6.20 7.78
CA ARG A 182 -16.36 -7.64 7.60
C ARG A 182 -16.56 -7.95 6.13
N GLY A 183 -16.05 -9.09 5.69
CA GLY A 183 -16.31 -9.62 4.37
C GLY A 183 -15.85 -11.06 4.27
N VAL A 184 -16.18 -11.68 3.15
CA VAL A 184 -15.76 -13.03 2.80
C VAL A 184 -14.79 -12.92 1.64
N ALA A 185 -13.57 -13.37 1.85
CA ALA A 185 -12.54 -13.40 0.84
C ALA A 185 -12.73 -14.63 -0.05
N ILE A 186 -12.74 -14.43 -1.37
CA ILE A 186 -13.04 -15.49 -2.33
C ILE A 186 -11.96 -15.63 -3.40
N LYS A 187 -11.84 -16.83 -3.96
CA LYS A 187 -11.05 -17.13 -5.15
C LYS A 187 -12.00 -17.51 -6.29
N LEU A 188 -11.83 -16.89 -7.45
CA LEU A 188 -12.61 -17.17 -8.64
C LEU A 188 -12.13 -18.46 -9.31
N GLN A 189 -13.08 -19.29 -9.73
CA GLN A 189 -12.79 -20.52 -10.47
C GLN A 189 -12.48 -20.25 -11.95
#